data_AF-A0AA38FA75-F1
#
_entry.id   AF-A0AA38FA75-F1
#
_cell.length_a   1.000
_cell.length_b   1.000
_cell.length_c   1.000
_cell.angle_alpha   90.00
_cell.angle_beta   90.00
_cell.angle_gamma   90.00
#
_symmetry.space_group_name_H-M   'P 1'
#
loop_
_entity.id
_entity.type
_entity.pdbx_description
1 polymer ?
#
loop_
_entity_poly.entity_id
_entity_poly.type
_entity_poly.pdbx_seq_one_letter_code
_entity_poly.pdbx_strand_id
1 'polypeptide(L)' 'LIPNGRRSFILRANRYTILGGILYKRDFDGILLRCLKSLEASKAIQEVHD' A
#
# COMPACT_ATOMS: atom_id res chain seq x y z
N LEU A 1 -6.21 1.20 29.64
CA LEU A 1 -5.55 0.66 28.42
C LEU A 1 -6.31 1.18 27.20
N ILE A 2 -5.99 2.37 26.71
CA ILE A 2 -6.57 2.90 25.46
C ILE A 2 -5.81 2.27 24.30
N PRO A 3 -6.47 1.67 23.28
CA PRO A 3 -5.79 0.85 22.28
C PRO A 3 -5.05 1.74 21.29
N ASN A 4 -3.75 1.94 21.54
CA ASN A 4 -2.82 2.68 20.69
C ASN A 4 -2.74 2.15 19.23
N GLY A 5 -3.30 0.96 18.95
CA GLY A 5 -3.36 0.38 17.60
C GLY A 5 -4.33 1.06 16.63
N ARG A 6 -5.40 1.72 17.12
CA ARG A 6 -6.41 2.31 16.22
C ARG A 6 -5.88 3.57 15.53
N ARG A 7 -5.12 4.38 16.26
CA ARG A 7 -4.50 5.61 15.74
C ARG A 7 -3.39 5.30 14.74
N SER A 8 -2.54 4.30 15.02
CA SER A 8 -1.48 3.88 14.10
C SER A 8 -2.04 3.29 12.80
N PHE A 9 -3.17 2.56 12.86
CA PHE A 9 -3.86 2.08 11.68
C PHE A 9 -4.39 3.23 10.81
N ILE A 10 -5.09 4.21 11.40
CA ILE A 10 -5.63 5.38 10.67
C ILE A 10 -4.50 6.20 10.01
N LEU A 11 -3.41 6.45 10.74
CA LEU A 11 -2.27 7.20 10.21
C LEU A 11 -1.61 6.50 9.01
N ARG A 12 -1.55 5.16 9.02
CA ARG A 12 -1.04 4.37 7.89
C ARG A 12 -2.04 4.30 6.75
N ALA A 13 -3.32 4.12 7.05
CA ALA A 13 -4.40 4.01 6.06
C ALA A 13 -4.61 5.30 5.25
N ASN A 14 -4.29 6.47 5.81
CA ASN A 14 -4.38 7.76 5.09
C ASN A 14 -3.51 7.84 3.82
N ARG A 15 -2.55 6.93 3.66
CA ARG A 15 -1.71 6.83 2.46
C ARG A 15 -2.28 5.85 1.43
N TYR A 16 -3.45 5.26 1.66
CA TYR A 16 -4.04 4.29 0.76
C TYR A 16 -5.42 4.75 0.28
N THR A 17 -5.77 4.38 -0.95
CA THR A 17 -7.09 4.67 -1.54
C THR A 17 -7.55 3.50 -2.41
N ILE A 18 -8.86 3.34 -2.58
CA ILE A 18 -9.46 2.35 -3.48
C ILE A 18 -10.06 3.08 -4.67
N LEU A 19 -9.64 2.73 -5.89
CA LEU A 19 -10.18 3.24 -7.13
C LEU A 19 -10.58 2.06 -8.02
N GLY A 20 -11.86 1.97 -8.41
CA GLY A 20 -12.35 0.86 -9.23
C GLY A 20 -12.16 -0.52 -8.59
N GLY A 21 -12.18 -0.62 -7.25
CA GLY A 21 -11.93 -1.87 -6.52
C GLY A 21 -10.46 -2.26 -6.40
N ILE A 22 -9.53 -1.43 -6.87
CA ILE A 22 -8.08 -1.66 -6.79
C ILE A 22 -7.49 -0.77 -5.69
N LEU A 23 -6.61 -1.34 -4.86
CA LEU A 23 -5.90 -0.62 -3.80
C LEU A 23 -4.68 0.10 -4.36
N TYR A 24 -4.50 1.37 -3.98
CA TYR A 24 -3.36 2.20 -4.32
C TYR A 24 -2.72 2.76 -3.06
N LYS A 25 -1.40 2.98 -3.10
CA LYS A 25 -0.63 3.70 -2.10
C LYS A 25 -0.14 5.02 -2.70
N ARG A 26 -0.33 6.12 -1.99
CA ARG A 26 0.25 7.43 -2.31
C ARG A 26 1.73 7.42 -1.93
N ASP A 27 2.60 7.73 -2.89
CA ASP A 27 4.03 7.92 -2.65
C ASP A 27 4.32 9.32 -2.06
N PHE A 28 5.60 9.69 -1.99
CA PHE A 28 6.01 10.99 -1.44
C PHE A 28 5.70 12.16 -2.37
N ASP A 29 5.67 11.92 -3.68
CA ASP A 29 5.37 12.91 -4.72
C ASP A 29 3.86 13.05 -4.98
N GLY A 30 3.05 12.23 -4.31
CA GLY A 30 1.59 12.24 -4.42
C GLY A 30 1.03 11.32 -5.50
N ILE A 31 1.89 10.57 -6.19
CA ILE A 31 1.53 9.60 -7.23
C ILE A 31 0.87 8.38 -6.58
N LEU A 32 -0.16 7.85 -7.22
CA LEU A 32 -0.84 6.63 -6.80
C LEU A 32 -0.19 5.40 -7.43
N LEU A 33 0.54 4.64 -6.62
CA LEU A 33 1.13 3.37 -6.99
C LEU A 33 0.15 2.24 -6.70
N ARG A 34 -0.15 1.42 -7.70
CA ARG A 34 -1.03 0.27 -7.53
C ARG A 34 -0.41 -0.74 -6.57
N CYS A 35 -1.16 -1.18 -5.57
CA CYS A 35 -0.74 -2.27 -4.71
C CYS A 35 -0.78 -3.60 -5.49
N LEU A 36 0.30 -4.36 -5.36
CA LEU A 36 0.43 -5.68 -5.96
C LEU A 36 -0.16 -6.74 -5.03
N LYS A 37 -0.81 -7.74 -5.62
CA LYS A 37 -1.14 -8.99 -4.93
C LYS A 37 0.13 -9.80 -4.71
N SER A 38 0.10 -10.76 -3.79
CA SER A 38 1.28 -11.57 -3.42
C SER A 38 2.01 -12.16 -4.64
N LEU A 39 1.27 -12.72 -5.60
CA LEU A 39 1.85 -13.29 -6.83
C LEU A 39 2.54 -12.23 -7.70
N GLU A 40 1.90 -11.07 -7.87
CA GLU A 40 2.45 -9.97 -8.66
C GLU A 40 3.69 -9.39 -7.99
N ALA A 41 3.69 -9.28 -6.66
CA ALA A 41 4.82 -8.80 -5.88
C ALA A 41 6.03 -9.74 -6.03
N SER A 42 5.82 -11.06 -5.93
CA SER A 42 6.90 -12.04 -6.13
C SER A 42 7.51 -11.95 -7.53
N LYS A 43 6.68 -11.80 -8.57
CA LYS A 43 7.15 -11.62 -9.96
C LYS A 43 7.94 -10.32 -10.12
N ALA A 44 7.40 -9.20 -9.66
CA ALA A 44 8.06 -7.90 -9.75
C ALA A 44 9.41 -7.87 -9.02
N ILE A 45 9.51 -8.55 -7.87
CA ILE A 45 10.77 -8.69 -7.13
C ILE A 45 11.78 -9.49 -7.97
N GLN A 46 11.39 -10.61 -8.56
CA GLN A 46 12.28 -11.41 -9.41
C GLN A 46 12.76 -10.62 -10.62
N GLU A 47 11.87 -9.91 -11.30
CA GLU A 47 12.19 -9.11 -12.50
C GLU A 47 13.13 -7.94 -12.23
N VAL A 48 13.11 -7.36 -11.02
CA VAL A 48 13.94 -6.19 -10.66
C VAL A 48 15.26 -6.57 -9.99
N HIS A 49 15.30 -7.70 -9.28
CA HIS A 49 16.53 -8.14 -8.61
C HIS A 49 17.56 -8.75 -9.56
N ASP A 50 17.13 -9.26 -10.72
CA ASP A 50 18.00 -9.75 -11.80
C ASP A 50 18.53 -8.59 -12.67
#